data_AF-A0A6A3VAI8-F1
#
_entry.id   AF-A0A6A3VAI8-F1
#
_cell.length_a   1.000
_cell.length_b   1.000
_cell.length_c   1.000
_cell.angle_alpha   90.00
_cell.angle_beta   90.00
_cell.angle_gamma   90.00
#
_symmetry.space_group_name_H-M   'P 1'
#
loop_
_entity.id
_entity.type
_entity.pdbx_description
1 polymer ?
#
loop_
_entity_poly.entity_id
_entity_poly.type
_entity_poly.pdbx_seq_one_letter_code
_entity_poly.pdbx_strand_id
1 'polypeptide(L)'
;QAGAGLNARAGLIAGAGLNARAGLNAGAGLNAGAGLTAGAGLNAGAGLIAGAGLQAGAGLNARAGLIAGAGLNARAGLNAGAGLNAGAGLTAGAGLNAGAGLIAGAGLQAGAGLNAGAGIIAGAGLNARAGLNAGAGLNAGAGLSAGAGLTAGAGLNAGAGLQVGAGLNAGAGLIAGAGLNARAGFNAGGGHNAGADLIAGAGLNIGPGLNAGARLNAVAGLNAGAGLSAGARLNAGAGLIAGAGLQAGAGLNARAGFNAGGGLNAGADLTAGVGLNAGGGLNIGGSDKNNGGYALNKAPTQAVQSTAKSRSYYRHLRG
;
A
#
# COMPACT_ATOMS: atom_id res chain seq x y z
N GLN A 1 -32.86 -27.17 14.50
CA GLN A 1 -33.14 -26.12 13.49
C GLN A 1 -34.26 -25.25 14.04
N ALA A 2 -34.08 -23.93 14.12
CA ALA A 2 -35.16 -23.01 14.49
C ALA A 2 -35.69 -22.32 13.22
N GLY A 3 -37.00 -22.44 12.96
CA GLY A 3 -37.67 -21.79 11.83
C GLY A 3 -37.93 -20.30 12.06
N ALA A 4 -38.12 -19.88 13.32
CA ALA A 4 -38.20 -18.49 13.75
C ALA A 4 -36.86 -17.99 14.29
N GLY A 5 -36.64 -16.67 14.30
CA GLY A 5 -35.41 -16.07 14.83
C GLY A 5 -35.22 -16.41 16.31
N LEU A 6 -33.99 -16.74 16.72
CA LEU A 6 -33.67 -17.02 18.11
C LEU A 6 -33.18 -15.73 18.78
N ASN A 7 -33.80 -15.35 19.90
CA ASN A 7 -33.48 -14.12 20.61
C ASN A 7 -33.23 -14.44 22.09
N ALA A 8 -31.98 -14.36 22.54
CA ALA A 8 -31.58 -14.67 23.90
C ALA A 8 -31.03 -13.41 24.59
N ARG A 9 -31.52 -13.10 25.80
CA ARG A 9 -30.92 -11.99 26.59
C ARG A 9 -29.58 -12.39 27.22
N ALA A 10 -29.44 -13.66 27.60
CA ALA A 10 -28.22 -14.25 28.15
C ALA A 10 -27.31 -14.81 27.05
N GLY A 11 -26.14 -15.34 27.45
CA GLY A 11 -25.24 -16.03 26.53
C GLY A 11 -25.84 -17.34 26.03
N LEU A 12 -25.65 -17.64 24.75
CA LEU A 12 -26.04 -18.91 24.15
C LEU A 12 -24.78 -19.72 23.85
N ILE A 13 -24.71 -20.93 24.43
CA ILE A 13 -23.60 -21.87 24.24
C ILE A 13 -24.16 -23.14 23.60
N ALA A 14 -23.53 -23.61 22.53
CA ALA A 14 -23.86 -24.87 21.89
C ALA A 14 -22.59 -25.68 21.60
N GLY A 15 -22.56 -26.95 22.04
CA GLY A 15 -21.45 -27.85 21.69
C GLY A 15 -21.45 -28.21 20.19
N ALA A 16 -22.64 -28.35 19.60
CA ALA A 16 -22.83 -28.62 18.18
C ALA A 16 -23.13 -27.33 17.38
N GLY A 17 -23.20 -27.45 16.04
CA GLY A 17 -23.50 -26.30 15.18
C GLY A 17 -24.92 -25.76 15.39
N LEU A 18 -25.06 -24.43 15.40
CA LEU A 18 -26.36 -23.76 15.51
C LEU A 18 -26.78 -23.21 14.15
N ASN A 19 -27.90 -23.71 13.62
CA ASN A 19 -28.44 -23.31 12.33
C ASN A 19 -29.85 -22.70 12.50
N ALA A 20 -29.99 -21.43 12.11
CA ALA A 20 -31.25 -20.71 12.05
C ALA A 20 -31.52 -20.23 10.62
N ARG A 21 -32.75 -20.43 10.12
CA ARG A 21 -33.15 -19.82 8.83
C ARG A 21 -33.31 -18.31 8.95
N ALA A 22 -33.77 -17.84 10.09
CA ALA A 22 -33.88 -16.43 10.46
C ALA A 22 -32.61 -15.93 11.15
N GLY A 23 -32.70 -14.89 11.98
CA GLY A 23 -31.57 -14.33 12.71
C GLY A 23 -31.29 -15.02 14.06
N LEU A 24 -30.05 -14.93 14.53
CA LEU A 24 -29.68 -15.24 15.92
C LEU A 24 -29.21 -13.96 16.60
N ASN A 25 -29.89 -13.59 17.68
CA ASN A 25 -29.58 -12.40 18.48
C ASN A 25 -29.29 -12.83 19.92
N ALA A 26 -28.14 -12.42 20.46
CA ALA A 26 -27.80 -12.59 21.86
C ALA A 26 -27.41 -11.25 22.51
N GLY A 27 -28.01 -10.91 23.65
CA GLY A 27 -27.62 -9.73 24.43
C GLY A 27 -26.20 -9.81 24.97
N ALA A 28 -25.75 -11.02 25.33
CA ALA A 28 -24.37 -11.31 25.72
C ALA A 28 -23.59 -11.91 24.54
N GLY A 29 -23.10 -13.16 24.66
CA GLY A 29 -22.32 -13.84 23.62
C GLY A 29 -23.02 -15.02 22.95
N LEU A 30 -22.56 -15.36 21.74
CA LEU A 30 -22.87 -16.61 21.05
C LEU A 30 -21.59 -17.45 20.96
N ASN A 31 -21.58 -18.65 21.52
CA ASN A 31 -20.46 -19.58 21.45
C ASN A 31 -20.91 -20.93 20.88
N ALA A 32 -20.26 -21.40 19.82
CA ALA A 32 -20.48 -22.72 19.26
C ALA A 32 -19.17 -23.51 19.06
N GLY A 33 -19.15 -24.78 19.49
CA GLY A 33 -17.99 -25.66 19.26
C GLY A 33 -17.72 -25.92 17.78
N ALA A 34 -18.77 -26.09 16.97
CA ALA A 34 -18.68 -26.27 15.52
C ALA A 34 -18.90 -24.94 14.78
N GLY A 35 -20.10 -24.67 14.26
CA GLY A 35 -20.38 -23.44 13.50
C GLY A 35 -21.68 -22.75 13.88
N LEU A 36 -21.79 -21.47 13.56
CA LEU A 36 -23.05 -20.72 13.62
C LEU A 36 -23.44 -20.29 12.21
N THR A 37 -24.65 -20.66 11.79
CA THR A 37 -25.23 -20.26 10.49
C THR A 37 -26.58 -19.59 10.69
N ALA A 38 -26.74 -18.39 10.13
CA ALA A 38 -28.03 -17.71 10.04
C ALA A 38 -28.36 -17.28 8.61
N GLY A 39 -29.57 -17.57 8.15
CA GLY A 39 -30.03 -17.08 6.83
C GLY A 39 -30.17 -15.56 6.80
N ALA A 40 -30.54 -14.93 7.93
CA ALA A 40 -30.53 -13.48 8.11
C ALA A 40 -29.20 -13.01 8.73
N GLY A 41 -29.18 -12.59 10.00
CA GLY A 41 -27.98 -12.09 10.66
C GLY A 41 -27.62 -12.81 11.96
N LEU A 42 -26.34 -12.73 12.36
CA LEU A 42 -25.90 -13.03 13.72
C LEU A 42 -25.53 -11.73 14.43
N ASN A 43 -26.17 -11.44 15.56
CA ASN A 43 -25.87 -10.27 16.38
C ASN A 43 -25.57 -10.68 17.82
N ALA A 44 -24.45 -10.22 18.37
CA ALA A 44 -24.10 -10.40 19.78
C ALA A 44 -23.71 -9.09 20.46
N GLY A 45 -24.24 -8.81 21.64
CA GLY A 45 -23.87 -7.62 22.42
C GLY A 45 -22.44 -7.68 22.98
N ALA A 46 -21.93 -8.88 23.27
CA ALA A 46 -20.53 -9.12 23.62
C ALA A 46 -19.77 -9.69 22.42
N GLY A 47 -19.66 -11.01 22.28
CA GLY A 47 -18.85 -11.65 21.24
C GLY A 47 -19.55 -12.81 20.53
N LEU A 48 -19.02 -13.14 19.35
CA LEU A 48 -19.42 -14.27 18.51
C LEU A 48 -18.21 -15.18 18.33
N ILE A 49 -18.27 -16.40 18.83
CA ILE A 49 -17.18 -17.37 18.81
C ILE A 49 -17.66 -18.69 18.18
N ALA A 50 -16.94 -19.19 17.20
CA ALA A 50 -17.15 -20.53 16.64
C ALA A 50 -15.85 -21.29 16.40
N GLY A 51 -15.79 -22.57 16.77
CA GLY A 51 -14.59 -23.40 16.54
C GLY A 51 -14.30 -23.65 15.05
N ALA A 52 -15.34 -23.83 14.22
CA ALA A 52 -15.23 -23.99 12.78
C ALA A 52 -15.54 -22.68 12.03
N GLY A 53 -16.77 -22.18 12.03
CA GLY A 53 -17.09 -21.00 11.21
C GLY A 53 -18.36 -20.25 11.58
N LEU A 54 -18.40 -18.97 11.18
CA LEU A 54 -19.59 -18.12 11.26
C LEU A 54 -20.05 -17.76 9.83
N GLN A 55 -21.31 -18.01 9.54
CA GLN A 55 -21.92 -17.69 8.25
C GLN A 55 -23.24 -16.94 8.43
N ALA A 56 -23.41 -15.82 7.72
CA ALA A 56 -24.67 -15.09 7.68
C ALA A 56 -25.05 -14.59 6.28
N GLY A 57 -26.34 -14.67 5.95
CA GLY A 57 -26.86 -14.13 4.69
C GLY A 57 -26.87 -12.60 4.65
N ALA A 58 -27.29 -11.94 5.73
CA ALA A 58 -27.32 -10.48 5.85
C ALA A 58 -26.03 -9.95 6.49
N GLY A 59 -25.65 -10.39 7.70
CA GLY A 59 -24.44 -9.87 8.33
C GLY A 59 -24.08 -10.51 9.66
N LEU A 60 -22.83 -10.30 10.08
CA LEU A 60 -22.34 -10.67 11.40
C LEU A 60 -21.93 -9.40 12.17
N ASN A 61 -22.54 -9.15 13.32
CA ASN A 61 -22.24 -7.98 14.14
C ASN A 61 -21.96 -8.39 15.59
N ALA A 62 -20.85 -7.90 16.17
CA ALA A 62 -20.59 -8.02 17.60
C ALA A 62 -19.90 -6.77 18.16
N ARG A 63 -20.24 -6.35 19.38
CA ARG A 63 -19.58 -5.17 19.97
C ARG A 63 -18.16 -5.46 20.46
N ALA A 64 -17.91 -6.63 21.06
CA ALA A 64 -16.57 -7.00 21.51
C ALA A 64 -15.75 -7.66 20.39
N GLY A 65 -16.26 -8.68 19.69
CA GLY A 65 -15.50 -9.28 18.59
C GLY A 65 -16.14 -10.50 17.94
N LEU A 66 -15.62 -10.88 16.77
CA LEU A 66 -15.94 -12.13 16.10
C LEU A 66 -14.67 -12.98 15.95
N ILE A 67 -14.76 -14.24 16.36
CA ILE A 67 -13.67 -15.20 16.28
C ILE A 67 -14.18 -16.50 15.65
N ALA A 68 -13.49 -16.97 14.61
CA ALA A 68 -13.73 -18.30 14.04
C ALA A 68 -12.43 -19.07 13.81
N GLY A 69 -12.40 -20.36 14.14
CA GLY A 69 -11.23 -21.19 13.88
C GLY A 69 -10.93 -21.41 12.40
N ALA A 70 -11.96 -21.50 11.54
CA ALA A 70 -11.80 -21.54 10.09
C ALA A 70 -12.18 -20.22 9.42
N GLY A 71 -13.46 -19.83 9.35
CA GLY A 71 -13.85 -18.67 8.52
C GLY A 71 -15.03 -17.84 9.03
N LEU A 72 -15.01 -16.55 8.69
CA LEU A 72 -16.15 -15.64 8.83
C LEU A 72 -16.63 -15.21 7.44
N ASN A 73 -17.88 -15.53 7.11
CA ASN A 73 -18.47 -15.21 5.80
C ASN A 73 -19.82 -14.51 5.96
N ALA A 74 -19.98 -13.35 5.32
CA ALA A 74 -21.27 -12.65 5.25
C ALA A 74 -21.53 -12.01 3.89
N ARG A 75 -22.77 -12.05 3.38
CA ARG A 75 -23.05 -11.39 2.08
C ARG A 75 -23.13 -9.87 2.19
N ALA A 76 -23.72 -9.29 3.25
CA ALA A 76 -23.67 -7.82 3.39
C ALA A 76 -22.43 -7.38 4.17
N GLY A 77 -22.20 -7.77 5.43
CA GLY A 77 -20.99 -7.29 6.13
C GLY A 77 -20.61 -8.01 7.40
N LEU A 78 -19.36 -7.78 7.83
CA LEU A 78 -18.84 -8.17 9.13
C LEU A 78 -18.43 -6.91 9.89
N ASN A 79 -19.01 -6.69 11.06
CA ASN A 79 -18.70 -5.55 11.91
C ASN A 79 -18.36 -6.01 13.33
N ALA A 80 -17.19 -5.59 13.84
CA ALA A 80 -16.78 -5.81 15.21
C ALA A 80 -16.28 -4.54 15.88
N GLY A 81 -16.70 -4.29 17.13
CA GLY A 81 -16.19 -3.13 17.88
C GLY A 81 -14.72 -3.29 18.29
N ALA A 82 -14.24 -4.47 18.73
CA ALA A 82 -12.81 -4.69 18.95
C ALA A 82 -12.13 -5.38 17.76
N GLY A 83 -12.52 -6.60 17.34
CA GLY A 83 -11.79 -7.26 16.25
C GLY A 83 -12.51 -8.38 15.51
N LEU A 84 -12.04 -8.66 14.30
CA LEU A 84 -12.38 -9.85 13.50
C LEU A 84 -11.14 -10.75 13.39
N ASN A 85 -11.27 -12.00 13.83
CA ASN A 85 -10.20 -13.00 13.72
C ASN A 85 -10.72 -14.30 13.09
N ALA A 86 -10.06 -14.77 12.02
CA ALA A 86 -10.31 -16.07 11.43
C ALA A 86 -9.02 -16.84 11.14
N GLY A 87 -8.98 -18.13 11.49
CA GLY A 87 -7.81 -18.97 11.19
C GLY A 87 -7.55 -19.19 9.69
N ALA A 88 -8.59 -19.24 8.86
CA ALA A 88 -8.49 -19.31 7.41
C ALA A 88 -8.84 -17.97 6.74
N GLY A 89 -10.10 -17.53 6.73
CA GLY A 89 -10.48 -16.36 5.92
C GLY A 89 -11.63 -15.52 6.43
N LEU A 90 -11.61 -14.23 6.07
CA LEU A 90 -12.73 -13.31 6.24
C LEU A 90 -13.23 -12.85 4.86
N THR A 91 -14.51 -13.09 4.59
CA THR A 91 -15.14 -12.67 3.33
C THR A 91 -16.41 -11.90 3.58
N ALA A 92 -16.53 -10.71 3.00
CA ALA A 92 -17.75 -9.91 3.01
C ALA A 92 -18.13 -9.33 1.65
N GLY A 93 -19.40 -9.40 1.28
CA GLY A 93 -19.87 -8.81 0.01
C GLY A 93 -19.89 -7.28 0.04
N ALA A 94 -20.34 -6.62 1.10
CA ALA A 94 -20.27 -5.15 1.23
C ALA A 94 -19.05 -4.69 2.03
N GLY A 95 -18.70 -5.24 3.19
CA GLY A 95 -17.47 -4.78 3.86
C GLY A 95 -17.07 -5.49 5.16
N LEU A 96 -15.81 -5.29 5.55
CA LEU A 96 -15.23 -5.70 6.83
C LEU A 96 -14.84 -4.46 7.63
N ASN A 97 -15.44 -4.28 8.81
CA ASN A 97 -15.12 -3.17 9.70
C ASN A 97 -14.76 -3.69 11.10
N ALA A 98 -13.61 -3.26 11.63
CA ALA A 98 -13.19 -3.55 12.99
C ALA A 98 -12.64 -2.30 13.70
N GLY A 99 -13.02 -2.07 14.95
CA GLY A 99 -12.50 -0.92 15.71
C GLY A 99 -11.02 -1.05 16.07
N ALA A 100 -10.53 -2.25 16.41
CA ALA A 100 -9.11 -2.49 16.66
C ALA A 100 -8.42 -3.19 15.48
N GLY A 101 -8.84 -4.40 15.06
CA GLY A 101 -8.09 -5.10 14.02
C GLY A 101 -8.82 -6.18 13.22
N LEU A 102 -8.26 -6.47 12.04
CA LEU A 102 -8.66 -7.55 11.13
C LEU A 102 -7.51 -8.54 10.97
N ILE A 103 -7.72 -9.80 11.33
CA ILE A 103 -6.70 -10.85 11.24
C ILE A 103 -7.28 -12.07 10.52
N ALA A 104 -6.59 -12.52 9.47
CA ALA A 104 -6.90 -13.78 8.78
C ALA A 104 -5.65 -14.59 8.43
N GLY A 105 -5.65 -15.90 8.70
CA GLY A 105 -4.49 -16.75 8.39
C GLY A 105 -4.24 -16.97 6.90
N ALA A 106 -5.28 -17.08 6.07
CA ALA A 106 -5.16 -17.21 4.61
C ALA A 106 -5.51 -15.91 3.88
N GLY A 107 -6.64 -15.24 4.14
CA GLY A 107 -6.95 -14.03 3.38
C GLY A 107 -8.15 -13.19 3.83
N LEU A 108 -8.16 -11.94 3.36
CA LEU A 108 -9.21 -10.95 3.56
C LEU A 108 -9.79 -10.51 2.21
N GLN A 109 -11.10 -10.64 2.04
CA GLN A 109 -11.80 -10.24 0.83
C GLN A 109 -13.04 -9.41 1.14
N ALA A 110 -13.14 -8.22 0.54
CA ALA A 110 -14.34 -7.38 0.64
C ALA A 110 -14.74 -6.75 -0.69
N GLY A 111 -16.05 -6.69 -0.96
CA GLY A 111 -16.58 -5.97 -2.11
C GLY A 111 -16.43 -4.45 -1.97
N ALA A 112 -17.00 -3.82 -0.95
CA ALA A 112 -16.94 -2.36 -0.80
C ALA A 112 -15.77 -1.84 0.07
N GLY A 113 -15.18 -2.63 0.97
CA GLY A 113 -13.92 -2.22 1.62
C GLY A 113 -13.51 -2.99 2.88
N LEU A 114 -12.25 -2.81 3.27
CA LEU A 114 -11.70 -3.21 4.58
C LEU A 114 -11.33 -1.98 5.39
N ASN A 115 -11.87 -1.84 6.60
CA ASN A 115 -11.53 -0.76 7.52
C ASN A 115 -11.15 -1.33 8.90
N ALA A 116 -9.99 -0.91 9.42
CA ALA A 116 -9.57 -1.21 10.79
C ALA A 116 -9.01 0.02 11.49
N GLY A 117 -9.39 0.26 12.74
CA GLY A 117 -8.85 1.38 13.52
C GLY A 117 -7.36 1.24 13.84
N ALA A 118 -6.86 0.02 14.10
CA ALA A 118 -5.43 -0.25 14.23
C ALA A 118 -4.87 -0.99 13.00
N GLY A 119 -4.95 -2.32 12.94
CA GLY A 119 -4.19 -3.10 11.95
C GLY A 119 -5.02 -4.06 11.10
N ILE A 120 -4.55 -4.33 9.89
CA ILE A 120 -5.05 -5.42 9.04
C ILE A 120 -3.90 -6.37 8.70
N ILE A 121 -4.07 -7.65 9.01
CA ILE A 121 -3.07 -8.70 8.79
C ILE A 121 -3.71 -9.87 8.05
N ALA A 122 -3.11 -10.27 6.91
CA ALA A 122 -3.45 -11.49 6.20
C ALA A 122 -2.21 -12.32 5.86
N GLY A 123 -2.26 -13.63 6.12
CA GLY A 123 -1.14 -14.52 5.79
C GLY A 123 -0.89 -14.68 4.30
N ALA A 124 -1.93 -14.69 3.45
CA ALA A 124 -1.76 -14.62 1.99
C ALA A 124 -2.19 -13.25 1.43
N GLY A 125 -3.48 -12.99 1.22
CA GLY A 125 -3.92 -11.84 0.42
C GLY A 125 -4.86 -10.86 1.13
N LEU A 126 -4.69 -9.56 0.82
CA LEU A 126 -5.65 -8.49 1.13
C LEU A 126 -6.27 -7.96 -0.15
N ASN A 127 -7.57 -8.18 -0.35
CA ASN A 127 -8.29 -7.74 -1.56
C ASN A 127 -9.55 -6.95 -1.22
N ALA A 128 -9.64 -5.70 -1.71
CA ALA A 128 -10.87 -4.91 -1.65
C ALA A 128 -11.16 -4.17 -2.97
N ARG A 129 -12.41 -4.21 -3.45
CA ARG A 129 -12.75 -3.52 -4.70
C ARG A 129 -12.87 -2.00 -4.53
N ALA A 130 -13.47 -1.50 -3.45
CA ALA A 130 -13.53 -0.04 -3.24
C ALA A 130 -12.33 0.50 -2.44
N GLY A 131 -11.95 -0.08 -1.29
CA GLY A 131 -10.72 0.41 -0.64
C GLY A 131 -10.26 -0.33 0.61
N LEU A 132 -9.06 0.03 1.06
CA LEU A 132 -8.39 -0.51 2.24
C LEU A 132 -7.92 0.63 3.15
N ASN A 133 -8.39 0.67 4.39
CA ASN A 133 -7.99 1.68 5.37
C ASN A 133 -7.58 1.02 6.69
N ALA A 134 -6.37 1.34 7.16
CA ALA A 134 -5.90 0.94 8.49
C ALA A 134 -5.19 2.10 9.20
N GLY A 135 -5.57 2.36 10.45
CA GLY A 135 -4.99 3.47 11.23
C GLY A 135 -3.53 3.27 11.62
N ALA A 136 -3.10 2.04 11.91
CA ALA A 136 -1.71 1.70 12.25
C ALA A 136 -0.96 1.03 11.08
N GLY A 137 -1.53 0.04 10.40
CA GLY A 137 -0.84 -0.55 9.25
C GLY A 137 -1.52 -1.73 8.57
N LEU A 138 -0.96 -2.09 7.41
CA LEU A 138 -1.39 -3.22 6.58
C LEU A 138 -0.24 -4.20 6.37
N ASN A 139 -0.50 -5.49 6.56
CA ASN A 139 0.45 -6.56 6.28
C ASN A 139 -0.21 -7.71 5.50
N ALA A 140 0.35 -8.04 4.34
CA ALA A 140 -0.06 -9.17 3.52
C ALA A 140 1.14 -10.02 3.08
N GLY A 141 1.14 -11.32 3.38
CA GLY A 141 2.25 -12.20 3.04
C GLY A 141 2.44 -12.46 1.54
N ALA A 142 1.35 -12.55 0.78
CA ALA A 142 1.38 -12.77 -0.68
C ALA A 142 1.08 -11.49 -1.47
N GLY A 143 0.16 -10.61 -1.04
CA GLY A 143 -0.05 -9.35 -1.77
C GLY A 143 -1.24 -8.52 -1.34
N LEU A 144 -1.24 -7.27 -1.81
CA LEU A 144 -2.25 -6.26 -1.52
C LEU A 144 -2.87 -5.72 -2.82
N SER A 145 -4.19 -5.73 -2.90
CA SER A 145 -4.94 -5.15 -4.02
C SER A 145 -6.12 -4.30 -3.53
N ALA A 146 -6.16 -3.04 -3.98
CA ALA A 146 -7.25 -2.11 -3.71
C ALA A 146 -7.71 -1.38 -4.98
N GLY A 147 -9.01 -1.43 -5.30
CA GLY A 147 -9.53 -0.82 -6.53
C GLY A 147 -9.61 0.71 -6.49
N ALA A 148 -10.27 1.33 -5.49
CA ALA A 148 -10.39 2.79 -5.43
C ALA A 148 -9.38 3.49 -4.51
N GLY A 149 -8.74 2.80 -3.57
CA GLY A 149 -7.65 3.41 -2.80
C GLY A 149 -7.15 2.58 -1.62
N LEU A 150 -5.95 2.90 -1.16
CA LEU A 150 -5.32 2.29 0.00
C LEU A 150 -4.74 3.37 0.91
N THR A 151 -5.11 3.34 2.19
CA THR A 151 -4.55 4.18 3.25
C THR A 151 -4.01 3.34 4.40
N ALA A 152 -2.75 3.56 4.79
CA ALA A 152 -2.13 2.95 5.97
C ALA A 152 -1.38 4.01 6.80
N GLY A 153 -1.74 4.17 8.08
CA GLY A 153 -1.23 5.28 8.89
C GLY A 153 0.24 5.21 9.30
N ALA A 154 0.80 4.03 9.61
CA ALA A 154 2.19 3.91 10.05
C ALA A 154 3.03 2.84 9.33
N GLY A 155 2.45 2.01 8.46
CA GLY A 155 3.22 1.06 7.66
C GLY A 155 2.40 0.20 6.69
N LEU A 156 3.01 -0.13 5.56
CA LEU A 156 2.45 -1.03 4.54
C LEU A 156 3.49 -2.09 4.16
N ASN A 157 3.17 -3.36 4.37
CA ASN A 157 3.98 -4.49 3.92
C ASN A 157 3.18 -5.42 3.00
N ALA A 158 3.72 -5.68 1.80
CA ALA A 158 3.18 -6.64 0.85
C ALA A 158 4.29 -7.55 0.30
N GLY A 159 4.24 -8.84 0.62
CA GLY A 159 5.32 -9.78 0.29
C GLY A 159 5.56 -9.98 -1.20
N ALA A 160 4.54 -10.26 -2.02
CA ALA A 160 4.73 -10.43 -3.47
C ALA A 160 4.25 -9.24 -4.32
N GLY A 161 3.80 -8.13 -3.71
CA GLY A 161 3.55 -6.87 -4.42
C GLY A 161 2.27 -6.14 -4.04
N LEU A 162 2.18 -4.88 -4.50
CA LEU A 162 1.10 -3.95 -4.18
C LEU A 162 0.48 -3.36 -5.45
N GLN A 163 -0.84 -3.48 -5.59
CA GLN A 163 -1.61 -2.92 -6.70
C GLN A 163 -2.74 -2.01 -6.20
N VAL A 164 -2.75 -0.77 -6.67
CA VAL A 164 -3.75 0.23 -6.28
C VAL A 164 -4.29 0.98 -7.50
N GLY A 165 -5.63 0.99 -7.64
CA GLY A 165 -6.29 1.52 -8.83
C GLY A 165 -6.45 3.04 -8.87
N ALA A 166 -6.74 3.73 -7.75
CA ALA A 166 -6.89 5.20 -7.76
C ALA A 166 -5.84 5.96 -6.93
N GLY A 167 -5.47 5.52 -5.73
CA GLY A 167 -4.45 6.24 -4.96
C GLY A 167 -3.95 5.48 -3.75
N LEU A 168 -2.65 5.61 -3.50
CA LEU A 168 -1.98 4.99 -2.37
C LEU A 168 -1.41 6.05 -1.43
N ASN A 169 -1.88 6.04 -0.18
CA ASN A 169 -1.39 6.87 0.90
C ASN A 169 -0.79 5.97 1.99
N ALA A 170 0.53 6.04 2.20
CA ALA A 170 1.18 5.36 3.31
C ALA A 170 1.86 6.37 4.23
N GLY A 171 1.84 6.14 5.53
CA GLY A 171 2.64 6.92 6.48
C GLY A 171 4.14 6.66 6.31
N ALA A 172 4.85 6.41 7.41
CA ALA A 172 6.21 5.91 7.34
C ALA A 172 6.22 4.44 6.89
N GLY A 173 7.27 4.01 6.20
CA GLY A 173 7.47 2.58 5.94
C GLY A 173 6.53 1.98 4.89
N LEU A 174 7.03 1.81 3.66
CA LEU A 174 6.39 0.97 2.66
C LEU A 174 7.37 -0.09 2.17
N ILE A 175 6.96 -1.35 2.20
CA ILE A 175 7.72 -2.48 1.69
C ILE A 175 6.83 -3.27 0.72
N ALA A 176 7.29 -3.39 -0.53
CA ALA A 176 6.65 -4.24 -1.54
C ALA A 176 7.71 -5.14 -2.20
N GLY A 177 7.63 -6.46 -1.99
CA GLY A 177 8.70 -7.37 -2.39
C GLY A 177 8.92 -7.47 -3.91
N ALA A 178 7.86 -7.68 -4.70
CA ALA A 178 7.99 -7.78 -6.17
C ALA A 178 7.64 -6.48 -6.92
N GLY A 179 7.27 -5.41 -6.20
CA GLY A 179 6.99 -4.10 -6.79
C GLY A 179 5.65 -3.47 -6.37
N LEU A 180 5.50 -2.19 -6.73
CA LEU A 180 4.37 -1.33 -6.41
C LEU A 180 3.83 -0.68 -7.68
N ASN A 181 2.51 -0.76 -7.87
CA ASN A 181 1.81 -0.07 -8.96
C ASN A 181 0.63 0.73 -8.42
N ALA A 182 0.69 2.06 -8.54
CA ALA A 182 -0.38 2.99 -8.18
C ALA A 182 -0.78 3.85 -9.38
N ARG A 183 -1.94 3.58 -9.99
CA ARG A 183 -2.29 4.22 -11.28
C ARG A 183 -2.48 5.73 -11.18
N ALA A 184 -3.23 6.22 -10.20
CA ALA A 184 -3.55 7.64 -10.07
C ALA A 184 -2.76 8.38 -8.97
N GLY A 185 -1.69 7.79 -8.46
CA GLY A 185 -0.68 8.48 -7.65
C GLY A 185 -0.30 7.76 -6.36
N PHE A 186 0.88 8.12 -5.84
CA PHE A 186 1.41 7.62 -4.59
C PHE A 186 1.90 8.77 -3.72
N ASN A 187 1.35 8.89 -2.52
CA ASN A 187 1.86 9.80 -1.50
C ASN A 187 2.32 8.97 -0.31
N ALA A 188 3.55 9.19 0.13
CA ALA A 188 3.99 8.51 1.33
C ALA A 188 5.08 9.25 2.12
N GLY A 189 5.21 8.87 3.40
CA GLY A 189 6.17 9.45 4.33
C GLY A 189 7.62 9.03 4.03
N GLY A 190 8.41 8.80 5.09
CA GLY A 190 9.81 8.38 4.94
C GLY A 190 10.02 6.86 4.92
N GLY A 191 11.12 6.42 4.29
CA GLY A 191 11.67 5.06 4.37
C GLY A 191 10.86 4.04 3.56
N HIS A 192 10.99 4.03 2.24
CA HIS A 192 10.18 3.20 1.36
C HIS A 192 11.05 2.39 0.42
N ASN A 193 10.78 1.08 0.37
CA ASN A 193 11.53 0.10 -0.39
C ASN A 193 10.58 -0.71 -1.28
N ALA A 194 10.77 -0.61 -2.59
CA ALA A 194 10.21 -1.54 -3.56
C ALA A 194 11.31 -2.49 -4.03
N GLY A 195 11.13 -3.80 -3.85
CA GLY A 195 12.17 -4.79 -4.18
C GLY A 195 12.49 -4.89 -5.68
N ALA A 196 11.53 -4.55 -6.54
CA ALA A 196 11.74 -4.45 -7.98
C ALA A 196 11.32 -3.06 -8.50
N ASP A 197 10.09 -2.95 -9.00
CA ASP A 197 9.63 -1.74 -9.68
C ASP A 197 8.68 -0.90 -8.80
N LEU A 198 8.82 0.42 -8.89
CA LEU A 198 7.87 1.40 -8.36
C LEU A 198 7.30 2.19 -9.54
N ILE A 199 6.00 2.05 -9.79
CA ILE A 199 5.32 2.68 -10.92
C ILE A 199 4.13 3.51 -10.42
N ALA A 200 4.09 4.79 -10.79
CA ALA A 200 2.89 5.61 -10.67
C ALA A 200 2.54 6.42 -11.93
N GLY A 201 1.25 6.47 -12.23
CA GLY A 201 0.73 7.16 -13.42
C GLY A 201 0.52 8.66 -13.21
N ALA A 202 -0.09 9.10 -12.12
CA ALA A 202 -0.39 10.52 -11.91
C ALA A 202 0.57 11.28 -10.98
N GLY A 203 1.67 10.64 -10.54
CA GLY A 203 2.77 11.28 -9.79
C GLY A 203 3.22 10.48 -8.56
N LEU A 204 4.45 10.73 -8.12
CA LEU A 204 5.04 10.18 -6.89
C LEU A 204 5.43 11.34 -5.95
N ASN A 205 4.83 11.43 -4.76
CA ASN A 205 5.22 12.37 -3.71
C ASN A 205 5.68 11.59 -2.48
N ILE A 206 6.97 11.60 -2.18
CA ILE A 206 7.53 10.73 -1.15
C ILE A 206 8.43 11.54 -0.23
N GLY A 207 8.39 11.25 1.06
CA GLY A 207 9.36 11.76 2.02
C GLY A 207 10.78 11.23 1.77
N PRO A 208 11.68 11.36 2.75
CA PRO A 208 13.06 10.91 2.58
C PRO A 208 13.18 9.38 2.54
N GLY A 209 14.17 8.88 1.79
CA GLY A 209 14.59 7.48 1.78
C GLY A 209 13.72 6.60 0.90
N LEU A 210 13.65 6.91 -0.40
CA LEU A 210 12.99 6.05 -1.38
C LEU A 210 14.01 5.20 -2.13
N ASN A 211 13.79 3.88 -2.12
CA ASN A 211 14.59 2.92 -2.85
C ASN A 211 13.71 2.01 -3.72
N ALA A 212 14.01 1.96 -5.02
CA ALA A 212 13.49 0.94 -5.93
C ALA A 212 14.64 0.04 -6.40
N GLY A 213 14.52 -1.27 -6.18
CA GLY A 213 15.57 -2.24 -6.51
C GLY A 213 15.90 -2.31 -7.99
N ALA A 214 14.90 -2.10 -8.87
CA ALA A 214 15.07 -2.09 -10.32
C ALA A 214 14.69 -0.74 -10.91
N ARG A 215 13.40 -0.48 -11.14
CA ARG A 215 12.96 0.74 -11.83
C ARG A 215 12.06 1.58 -10.97
N LEU A 216 12.24 2.88 -11.09
CA LEU A 216 11.29 3.86 -10.63
C LEU A 216 10.72 4.61 -11.84
N ASN A 217 9.40 4.68 -11.94
CA ASN A 217 8.71 5.33 -13.04
C ASN A 217 7.54 6.19 -12.54
N ALA A 218 7.63 7.48 -12.77
CA ALA A 218 6.57 8.45 -12.47
C ALA A 218 6.17 9.19 -13.73
N VAL A 219 4.97 8.94 -14.26
CA VAL A 219 4.56 9.53 -15.55
C VAL A 219 4.30 11.03 -15.42
N ALA A 220 3.50 11.46 -14.45
CA ALA A 220 3.18 12.88 -14.27
C ALA A 220 4.18 13.67 -13.39
N GLY A 221 5.32 13.08 -13.06
CA GLY A 221 6.39 13.73 -12.29
C GLY A 221 6.66 13.10 -10.93
N LEU A 222 7.84 13.39 -10.39
CA LEU A 222 8.32 12.85 -9.12
C LEU A 222 8.77 13.99 -8.22
N ASN A 223 8.30 13.96 -6.97
CA ASN A 223 8.81 14.77 -5.87
C ASN A 223 9.23 13.85 -4.72
N ALA A 224 10.52 13.81 -4.42
CA ALA A 224 11.06 13.08 -3.29
C ALA A 224 11.82 13.99 -2.33
N GLY A 225 11.79 13.64 -1.05
CA GLY A 225 12.71 14.17 -0.06
C GLY A 225 14.17 13.78 -0.34
N ALA A 226 14.98 13.70 0.72
CA ALA A 226 16.37 13.25 0.59
C ALA A 226 16.48 11.75 0.31
N GLY A 227 17.47 11.32 -0.46
CA GLY A 227 17.82 9.90 -0.65
C GLY A 227 16.87 9.16 -1.58
N LEU A 228 16.81 9.62 -2.83
CA LEU A 228 16.09 8.94 -3.91
C LEU A 228 17.04 8.02 -4.68
N SER A 229 16.77 6.72 -4.68
CA SER A 229 17.60 5.72 -5.34
C SER A 229 16.79 4.74 -6.20
N ALA A 230 17.31 4.43 -7.38
CA ALA A 230 16.85 3.33 -8.22
C ALA A 230 18.03 2.46 -8.66
N GLY A 231 17.95 1.14 -8.45
CA GLY A 231 19.06 0.23 -8.79
C GLY A 231 19.40 0.22 -10.27
N ALA A 232 18.40 0.28 -11.15
CA ALA A 232 18.61 0.37 -12.60
C ALA A 232 18.24 1.74 -13.15
N ARG A 233 16.95 2.07 -13.25
CA ARG A 233 16.51 3.28 -13.98
C ARG A 233 15.51 4.09 -13.20
N LEU A 234 15.63 5.40 -13.34
CA LEU A 234 14.67 6.35 -12.83
C LEU A 234 14.11 7.17 -14.00
N ASN A 235 12.80 7.09 -14.20
CA ASN A 235 12.08 7.83 -15.24
C ASN A 235 11.03 8.76 -14.61
N ALA A 236 11.04 10.03 -15.01
CA ALA A 236 10.03 11.01 -14.68
C ALA A 236 9.51 11.72 -15.94
N GLY A 237 8.22 11.66 -16.22
CA GLY A 237 7.65 12.27 -17.42
C GLY A 237 7.55 13.80 -17.31
N ALA A 238 6.87 14.32 -16.30
CA ALA A 238 6.69 15.78 -16.15
C ALA A 238 7.77 16.48 -15.31
N GLY A 239 8.88 15.79 -14.99
CA GLY A 239 10.02 16.36 -14.26
C GLY A 239 10.28 15.65 -12.93
N LEU A 240 11.50 15.83 -12.42
CA LEU A 240 11.95 15.23 -11.18
C LEU A 240 12.49 16.28 -10.22
N ILE A 241 11.97 16.27 -9.00
CA ILE A 241 12.45 17.06 -7.88
C ILE A 241 12.92 16.11 -6.77
N ALA A 242 14.15 16.29 -6.31
CA ALA A 242 14.71 15.56 -5.17
C ALA A 242 15.37 16.54 -4.20
N GLY A 243 15.05 16.43 -2.90
CA GLY A 243 15.60 17.32 -1.88
C GLY A 243 17.13 17.25 -1.82
N ALA A 244 17.69 16.07 -1.57
CA ALA A 244 19.14 15.85 -1.54
C ALA A 244 19.49 14.42 -1.95
N GLY A 245 20.43 14.26 -2.88
CA GLY A 245 20.92 12.93 -3.30
C GLY A 245 19.93 12.20 -4.21
N LEU A 246 20.21 12.22 -5.50
CA LEU A 246 19.53 11.42 -6.51
C LEU A 246 20.52 10.43 -7.11
N GLN A 247 20.18 9.14 -7.06
CA GLN A 247 21.02 8.08 -7.59
C GLN A 247 20.22 7.15 -8.51
N ALA A 248 20.77 6.84 -9.68
CA ALA A 248 20.34 5.67 -10.45
C ALA A 248 21.54 4.91 -11.02
N GLY A 249 21.53 3.58 -10.92
CA GLY A 249 22.67 2.75 -11.35
C GLY A 249 22.90 2.72 -12.86
N ALA A 250 21.85 2.56 -13.66
CA ALA A 250 21.95 2.45 -15.12
C ALA A 250 21.44 3.68 -15.88
N GLY A 251 20.70 4.60 -15.23
CA GLY A 251 20.42 5.90 -15.84
C GLY A 251 19.25 6.69 -15.25
N LEU A 252 19.31 7.99 -15.50
CA LEU A 252 18.34 9.00 -15.08
C LEU A 252 17.68 9.60 -16.32
N ASN A 253 16.34 9.59 -16.37
CA ASN A 253 15.57 10.23 -17.44
C ASN A 253 14.46 11.11 -16.86
N ALA A 254 14.49 12.40 -17.19
CA ALA A 254 13.40 13.32 -16.91
C ALA A 254 13.09 14.19 -18.12
N ARG A 255 11.89 14.03 -18.73
CA ARG A 255 11.56 14.79 -19.95
C ARG A 255 11.43 16.28 -19.68
N ALA A 256 10.86 16.68 -18.54
CA ALA A 256 10.75 18.09 -18.18
C ALA A 256 11.99 18.65 -17.44
N GLY A 257 13.02 17.83 -17.20
CA GLY A 257 14.24 18.24 -16.48
C GLY A 257 14.35 17.75 -15.03
N PHE A 258 15.50 18.00 -14.42
CA PHE A 258 15.84 17.59 -13.05
C PHE A 258 16.12 18.80 -12.16
N ASN A 259 15.62 18.76 -10.93
CA ASN A 259 15.99 19.67 -9.86
C ASN A 259 16.36 18.88 -8.60
N ALA A 260 17.65 18.75 -8.34
CA ALA A 260 18.17 18.15 -7.12
C ALA A 260 18.83 19.21 -6.24
N GLY A 261 18.33 19.39 -5.01
CA GLY A 261 18.98 20.27 -4.04
C GLY A 261 20.34 19.75 -3.57
N GLY A 262 20.61 18.45 -3.75
CA GLY A 262 21.89 17.80 -3.49
C GLY A 262 22.58 17.28 -4.76
N GLY A 263 23.45 16.28 -4.59
CA GLY A 263 24.19 15.67 -5.70
C GLY A 263 23.33 14.78 -6.60
N LEU A 264 23.66 14.76 -7.90
CA LEU A 264 23.06 13.92 -8.93
C LEU A 264 24.07 12.87 -9.39
N ASN A 265 23.72 11.58 -9.31
CA ASN A 265 24.57 10.48 -9.75
C ASN A 265 23.82 9.53 -10.69
N ALA A 266 24.22 9.54 -11.97
CA ALA A 266 23.81 8.55 -12.96
C ALA A 266 24.99 7.61 -13.25
N GLY A 267 24.88 6.33 -12.89
CA GLY A 267 25.95 5.36 -13.13
C GLY A 267 26.21 5.07 -14.61
N ALA A 268 25.26 5.36 -15.50
CA ALA A 268 25.47 5.39 -16.94
C ALA A 268 24.85 6.67 -17.56
N ASP A 269 23.74 6.55 -18.27
CA ASP A 269 23.21 7.66 -19.07
C ASP A 269 22.34 8.63 -18.27
N LEU A 270 22.46 9.92 -18.59
CA LEU A 270 21.55 10.98 -18.15
C LEU A 270 20.82 11.56 -19.37
N THR A 271 19.50 11.73 -19.26
CA THR A 271 18.68 12.43 -20.28
C THR A 271 17.75 13.42 -19.61
N ALA A 272 17.90 14.70 -19.95
CA ALA A 272 17.10 15.81 -19.42
C ALA A 272 16.59 16.69 -20.58
N GLY A 273 15.28 16.93 -20.66
CA GLY A 273 14.71 17.65 -21.80
C GLY A 273 14.76 19.18 -21.70
N VAL A 274 14.63 19.75 -20.50
CA VAL A 274 14.44 21.22 -20.34
C VAL A 274 15.42 21.87 -19.35
N GLY A 275 16.34 21.09 -18.79
CA GLY A 275 17.43 21.59 -17.94
C GLY A 275 17.75 20.70 -16.74
N LEU A 276 18.91 20.94 -16.13
CA LEU A 276 19.38 20.21 -14.96
C LEU A 276 19.94 21.18 -13.91
N ASN A 277 19.40 21.08 -12.69
CA ASN A 277 19.95 21.72 -11.50
C ASN A 277 20.47 20.68 -10.51
N ALA A 278 21.76 20.78 -10.18
CA ALA A 278 22.45 19.92 -9.21
C ALA A 278 23.11 20.77 -8.13
N GLY A 279 22.45 20.97 -6.99
CA GLY A 279 22.98 21.79 -5.90
C GLY A 279 24.27 21.25 -5.27
N GLY A 280 24.44 19.91 -5.28
CA GLY A 280 25.57 19.22 -4.66
C GLY A 280 26.60 18.61 -5.61
N GLY A 281 26.52 18.91 -6.92
CA GLY A 281 27.41 18.36 -7.94
C GLY A 281 26.75 17.26 -8.79
N LEU A 282 27.39 16.95 -9.92
CA LEU A 282 26.88 16.05 -10.95
C LEU A 282 27.93 14.99 -11.31
N ASN A 283 27.56 13.72 -11.21
CA ASN A 283 28.36 12.57 -11.64
C ASN A 283 27.57 11.75 -12.67
N ILE A 284 28.20 11.48 -13.81
CA ILE A 284 27.61 10.73 -14.92
C ILE A 284 28.69 9.75 -15.41
N GLY A 285 28.43 8.45 -15.27
CA GLY A 285 29.36 7.41 -15.74
C GLY A 285 29.28 7.14 -17.25
N GLY A 286 28.18 7.52 -17.90
CA GLY A 286 27.91 7.30 -19.31
C GLY A 286 27.65 8.60 -20.09
N SER A 287 26.68 8.58 -21.00
CA SER A 287 26.40 9.71 -21.88
C SER A 287 25.51 10.74 -21.20
N ASP A 288 25.88 12.01 -21.35
CA ASP A 288 25.04 13.15 -21.04
C ASP A 288 24.28 13.61 -22.29
N LYS A 289 22.95 13.52 -22.24
CA LYS A 289 22.01 13.96 -23.29
C LYS A 289 21.09 15.06 -22.76
N ASN A 290 21.65 16.03 -22.05
CA ASN A 290 20.90 17.20 -21.58
C ASN A 290 20.74 18.24 -22.70
N ASN A 291 19.48 18.52 -23.08
CA ASN A 291 19.16 19.51 -24.13
C ASN A 291 18.87 20.91 -23.57
N GLY A 292 18.73 21.07 -22.25
CA GLY A 292 18.27 22.33 -21.61
C GLY A 292 19.33 23.11 -20.83
N GLY A 293 20.58 22.68 -20.84
CA GLY A 293 21.68 23.37 -20.14
C GLY A 293 21.77 23.06 -18.63
N TYR A 294 22.83 23.58 -18.00
CA TYR A 294 23.22 23.30 -16.62
C TYR A 294 23.11 24.53 -15.73
N ALA A 295 22.49 24.38 -14.56
CA ALA A 295 22.57 25.32 -13.45
C ALA A 295 23.25 24.64 -12.25
N LEU A 296 24.50 25.00 -11.95
CA LEU A 296 25.26 24.48 -10.81
C LEU A 296 25.39 25.57 -9.75
N ASN A 297 24.79 25.36 -8.57
CA ASN A 297 24.74 26.37 -7.50
C ASN A 297 25.99 26.39 -6.58
N LYS A 298 26.98 25.52 -6.80
CA LYS A 298 28.29 25.55 -6.10
C LYS A 298 29.44 25.27 -7.06
N ALA A 299 30.56 25.95 -6.85
CA ALA A 299 31.82 25.67 -7.55
C ALA A 299 32.18 24.18 -7.40
N PRO A 300 32.61 23.50 -8.48
CA PRO A 300 32.78 22.06 -8.48
C PRO A 300 33.94 21.65 -7.56
N THR A 301 33.64 21.08 -6.40
CA THR A 301 34.61 20.23 -5.70
C THR A 301 34.69 18.91 -6.46
N GLN A 302 35.69 18.86 -7.35
CA GLN A 302 36.20 17.70 -8.10
C GLN A 302 35.39 17.24 -9.33
N ALA A 303 35.99 17.57 -10.48
CA ALA A 303 36.02 16.86 -11.76
C ALA A 303 34.71 16.29 -12.32
N VAL A 304 34.21 16.97 -13.35
CA VAL A 304 33.51 16.31 -14.46
C VAL A 304 34.51 15.34 -15.12
N GLN A 305 34.64 14.11 -14.61
CA GLN A 305 35.35 13.04 -15.33
C GLN A 305 34.40 12.42 -16.34
N SER A 306 34.04 13.19 -17.37
CA SER A 306 33.47 12.62 -18.58
C SER A 306 34.59 11.84 -19.29
N THR A 307 34.54 10.51 -19.24
CA THR A 307 35.37 9.64 -20.10
C THR A 307 34.76 9.44 -21.48
N ALA A 308 33.69 10.17 -21.83
CA ALA A 308 33.08 10.11 -23.15
C ALA A 308 33.49 11.31 -24.00
N LYS A 309 34.27 11.05 -25.06
CA LYS A 309 34.50 11.98 -26.18
C LYS A 309 33.16 12.53 -26.67
N SER A 310 32.80 13.77 -26.32
CA SER A 310 31.80 14.51 -27.07
C SER A 310 32.15 15.99 -27.14
N ARG A 311 32.21 16.48 -28.38
CA ARG A 311 32.64 17.83 -28.80
C ARG A 311 31.48 18.83 -28.64
N SER A 312 31.86 20.08 -28.33
CA SER A 312 31.10 21.35 -28.48
C SER A 312 29.78 21.45 -27.68
N TYR A 313 29.51 22.50 -26.90
CA TYR A 313 29.55 23.93 -27.24
C TYR A 313 29.75 24.78 -25.98
N TYR A 314 30.72 25.69 -26.00
CA TYR A 314 30.73 26.90 -25.16
C TYR A 314 30.42 28.11 -26.07
N ARG A 315 29.23 28.70 -25.91
CA ARG A 315 28.82 30.04 -26.39
C ARG A 315 27.70 30.48 -25.46
N HIS A 316 27.58 31.69 -24.93
CA HIS A 316 28.38 32.90 -24.85
C HIS A 316 27.80 33.63 -23.63
N LEU A 317 28.61 34.16 -22.72
CA LEU A 317 28.22 35.31 -21.90
C LEU A 317 29.47 36.15 -21.64
N ARG A 318 29.73 37.09 -22.55
CA ARG A 318 30.36 38.39 -22.30
C ARG A 318 30.14 39.28 -23.52
N GLY A 319 29.59 40.45 -23.26
CA GLY A 319 29.20 41.51 -24.19
C GLY A 319 28.34 42.47 -23.40
#